data_AF-A0A1S4CEF5-F1
#
_entry.id   AF-A0A1S4CEF5-F1
#
_cell.length_a   1.000
_cell.length_b   1.000
_cell.length_c   1.000
_cell.angle_alpha   90.00
_cell.angle_beta   90.00
_cell.angle_gamma   90.00
#
_symmetry.space_group_name_H-M   'P 1'
#
loop_
_entity.id
_entity.type
_entity.pdbx_description
1 polymer ?
#
loop_
_entity_poly.entity_id
_entity_poly.type
_entity_poly.pdbx_seq_one_letter_code
_entity_poly.pdbx_strand_id
1 'polypeptide(L)'
;MALHITEPVASEPEGEEIDEDNDTDSGGEMVDGILSVGAKSTYEIPSQEELIRRAFAGDDVEDDFEREKQDALNEEVPEPEKPLLLPGWGQWTNIQKKRGPPSWMLAEHDIAKKKREEALKKRKDANLNHVIISEKRDKKVGHRRISSLT
;
A
#
# COMPACT_ATOMS: atom_id res chain seq x y z
N MET A 1 -27.94 -5.77 30.08
CA MET A 1 -26.80 -4.83 30.11
C MET A 1 -27.09 -3.80 29.04
N ALA A 2 -27.40 -2.57 29.46
CA ALA A 2 -27.87 -1.51 28.58
C ALA A 2 -26.71 -0.99 27.71
N LEU A 3 -26.96 -0.82 26.42
CA LEU A 3 -26.04 -0.23 25.46
C LEU A 3 -26.14 1.28 25.58
N HIS A 4 -25.04 1.93 25.96
CA HIS A 4 -24.94 3.38 25.96
C HIS A 4 -24.62 3.83 24.54
N ILE A 5 -25.62 4.40 23.87
CA ILE A 5 -25.45 5.10 22.60
C ILE A 5 -24.99 6.50 22.96
N THR A 6 -23.73 6.82 22.70
CA THR A 6 -23.20 8.18 22.79
C THR A 6 -23.53 8.89 21.49
N GLU A 7 -24.38 9.91 21.56
CA GLU A 7 -24.67 10.81 20.44
C GLU A 7 -23.42 11.61 20.05
N PRO A 8 -23.17 11.85 18.75
CA PRO A 8 -22.08 12.72 18.31
C PRO A 8 -22.45 14.18 18.55
N VAL A 9 -21.60 14.87 19.29
CA VAL A 9 -21.71 16.31 19.57
C VAL A 9 -21.54 17.10 18.28
N ALA A 10 -22.57 17.86 17.90
CA ALA A 10 -22.47 18.84 16.83
C ALA A 10 -21.53 19.95 17.28
N SER A 11 -20.42 20.13 16.57
CA SER A 11 -19.54 21.28 16.71
C SER A 11 -19.81 22.18 15.51
N GLU A 12 -20.36 23.36 15.78
CA GLU A 12 -20.47 24.45 14.81
C GLU A 12 -19.06 25.01 14.57
N PRO A 13 -18.61 25.19 13.32
CA PRO A 13 -17.40 25.97 13.07
C PRO A 13 -17.74 27.45 13.15
N GLU A 14 -17.30 28.08 14.24
CA GLU A 14 -17.12 29.52 14.38
C GLU A 14 -16.26 30.03 13.20
N GLY A 15 -16.77 31.03 12.48
CA GLY A 15 -16.06 31.66 11.37
C GLY A 15 -14.91 32.53 11.88
N GLU A 16 -13.69 32.15 11.53
CA GLU A 16 -12.54 33.05 11.58
C GLU A 16 -12.49 33.84 10.26
N GLU A 17 -12.77 35.15 10.35
CA GLU A 17 -12.51 36.13 9.30
C GLU A 17 -10.98 36.27 9.16
N ILE A 18 -10.43 35.78 8.05
CA ILE A 18 -9.03 35.99 7.67
C ILE A 18 -9.02 37.12 6.65
N ASP A 19 -8.67 38.32 7.11
CA ASP A 19 -8.31 39.45 6.26
C ASP A 19 -6.93 39.19 5.65
N GLU A 20 -6.89 38.71 4.41
CA GLU A 20 -5.65 38.62 3.62
C GLU A 20 -5.67 39.65 2.48
N ASP A 21 -5.01 40.78 2.76
CA ASP A 21 -4.67 41.81 1.79
C ASP A 21 -3.70 41.26 0.73
N ASN A 22 -4.22 40.86 -0.43
CA ASN A 22 -3.40 40.49 -1.59
C ASN A 22 -3.60 41.49 -2.73
N ASP A 23 -2.86 42.59 -2.67
CA ASP A 23 -2.71 43.55 -3.78
C ASP A 23 -1.93 42.89 -4.94
N THR A 24 -2.65 42.28 -5.87
CA THR A 24 -2.13 41.94 -7.21
C THR A 24 -2.83 42.79 -8.25
N ASP A 25 -2.21 43.92 -8.61
CA ASP A 25 -2.62 44.78 -9.72
C ASP A 25 -2.36 44.07 -11.06
N SER A 26 -3.43 43.54 -11.66
CA SER A 26 -3.44 43.09 -13.04
C SER A 26 -4.63 43.71 -13.76
N GLY A 27 -4.47 44.96 -14.18
CA GLY A 27 -5.40 45.67 -15.06
C GLY A 27 -5.68 44.89 -16.35
N GLY A 28 -6.88 44.30 -16.42
CA GLY A 28 -7.47 43.68 -17.61
C GLY A 28 -8.81 44.34 -17.93
N GLU A 29 -8.91 44.85 -19.15
CA GLU A 29 -10.03 45.56 -19.76
C GLU A 29 -11.39 44.83 -19.63
N MET A 30 -12.39 45.54 -19.08
CA MET A 30 -13.74 45.01 -18.83
C MET A 30 -14.58 45.07 -20.11
N VAL A 31 -15.04 43.92 -20.60
CA VAL A 31 -16.09 43.88 -21.64
C VAL A 31 -17.46 43.79 -20.95
N ASP A 32 -18.29 44.83 -21.10
CA ASP A 32 -19.70 44.84 -20.68
C ASP A 32 -20.52 44.00 -21.67
N GLY A 33 -20.32 42.68 -21.62
CA GLY A 33 -21.13 41.68 -22.29
C GLY A 33 -21.99 40.98 -21.27
N ILE A 34 -23.28 41.32 -21.23
CA ILE A 34 -24.27 40.80 -20.28
C ILE A 34 -24.41 39.27 -20.42
N LEU A 35 -23.58 38.52 -19.69
CA LEU A 35 -23.82 37.11 -19.41
C LEU A 35 -24.98 37.08 -18.43
N SER A 36 -26.18 36.80 -18.95
CA SER A 36 -27.33 36.43 -18.15
C SER A 36 -26.91 35.37 -17.13
N VAL A 37 -26.74 35.77 -15.86
CA VAL A 37 -26.50 34.88 -14.72
C VAL A 37 -27.79 34.10 -14.48
N GLY A 38 -27.99 33.09 -15.31
CA GLY A 38 -28.95 32.02 -15.09
C GLY A 38 -28.45 31.17 -13.93
N ALA A 39 -29.21 31.17 -12.84
CA ALA A 39 -29.03 30.39 -11.63
C ALA A 39 -27.70 30.62 -10.88
N LYS A 40 -27.81 31.12 -9.65
CA LYS A 40 -26.75 31.02 -8.65
C LYS A 40 -26.43 29.52 -8.48
N SER A 41 -25.41 29.00 -9.13
CA SER A 41 -24.87 27.69 -8.78
C SER A 41 -24.25 27.87 -7.39
N THR A 42 -24.96 27.46 -6.36
CA THR A 42 -24.39 27.32 -5.03
C THR A 42 -23.22 26.33 -5.18
N TYR A 43 -22.01 26.86 -5.13
CA TYR A 43 -20.81 26.04 -5.16
C TYR A 43 -20.68 25.41 -3.78
N GLU A 44 -21.24 24.22 -3.63
CA GLU A 44 -21.04 23.37 -2.45
C GLU A 44 -19.60 22.86 -2.49
N ILE A 45 -18.87 23.02 -1.39
CA ILE A 45 -17.53 22.49 -1.27
C ILE A 45 -17.66 20.95 -1.25
N PRO A 46 -17.04 20.24 -2.22
CA PRO A 46 -17.12 18.79 -2.26
C PRO A 46 -16.47 18.16 -1.03
N SER A 47 -16.98 16.99 -0.63
CA SER A 47 -16.39 16.21 0.47
C SER A 47 -14.94 15.82 0.15
N GLN A 48 -14.12 15.64 1.18
CA GLN A 48 -12.74 15.20 1.04
C GLN A 48 -12.62 13.90 0.21
N GLU A 49 -13.53 12.95 0.41
CA GLU A 49 -13.54 11.70 -0.36
C GLU A 49 -13.75 11.93 -1.86
N GLU A 50 -14.60 12.89 -2.21
CA GLU A 50 -14.91 13.23 -3.60
C GLU A 50 -13.72 13.93 -4.26
N LEU A 51 -13.03 14.80 -3.51
CA LEU A 51 -11.79 15.42 -3.95
C LEU A 51 -10.68 14.40 -4.17
N ILE A 52 -10.52 13.43 -3.26
CA ILE A 52 -9.54 12.35 -3.38
C ILE A 52 -9.86 11.49 -4.61
N ARG A 53 -11.10 11.02 -4.75
CA ARG A 53 -11.51 10.22 -5.92
C ARG A 53 -11.29 10.96 -7.22
N ARG A 54 -11.55 12.28 -7.26
CA ARG A 54 -11.32 13.10 -8.45
C ARG A 54 -9.84 13.33 -8.73
N ALA A 55 -9.03 13.56 -7.70
CA ALA A 55 -7.59 13.77 -7.84
C ALA A 55 -6.86 12.51 -8.34
N PHE A 56 -7.31 11.33 -7.90
CA PHE A 56 -6.74 10.03 -8.28
C PHE A 56 -7.60 9.24 -9.28
N ALA A 57 -8.54 9.89 -9.99
CA ALA A 57 -9.47 9.20 -10.90
C ALA A 57 -8.81 8.48 -12.09
N GLY A 58 -7.55 8.81 -12.37
CA GLY A 58 -6.74 8.18 -13.43
C GLY A 58 -5.43 7.59 -12.92
N ASP A 59 -5.29 7.42 -11.61
CA ASP A 59 -4.11 6.79 -10.99
C ASP A 59 -4.57 5.51 -10.28
N ASP A 60 -3.99 4.37 -10.64
CA ASP A 60 -4.33 3.06 -10.07
C ASP A 60 -3.54 2.83 -8.77
N VAL A 61 -3.84 3.67 -7.76
CA VAL A 61 -3.10 3.71 -6.48
C VAL A 61 -3.11 2.39 -5.73
N GLU A 62 -4.16 1.58 -5.88
CA GLU A 62 -4.28 0.27 -5.24
C GLU A 62 -3.37 -0.76 -5.90
N ASP A 63 -3.36 -0.84 -7.23
CA ASP A 63 -2.51 -1.77 -8.00
C ASP A 63 -1.03 -1.47 -7.81
N ASP A 64 -0.67 -0.19 -7.83
CA ASP A 64 0.69 0.27 -7.58
C ASP A 64 1.18 -0.11 -6.18
N PHE A 65 0.31 0.07 -5.18
CA PHE A 65 0.59 -0.33 -3.81
C PHE A 65 0.72 -1.86 -3.68
N GLU A 66 -0.15 -2.64 -4.30
CA GLU A 66 -0.06 -4.10 -4.29
C GLU A 66 1.23 -4.60 -4.93
N ARG A 67 1.64 -4.00 -6.05
CA ARG A 67 2.91 -4.30 -6.71
C ARG A 67 4.10 -4.02 -5.79
N GLU A 68 4.17 -2.83 -5.20
CA GLU A 68 5.27 -2.46 -4.30
C GLU A 68 5.28 -3.35 -3.05
N LYS A 69 4.11 -3.71 -2.52
CA LYS A 69 3.98 -4.68 -1.43
C LYS A 69 4.53 -6.05 -1.83
N GLN A 70 4.20 -6.55 -3.02
CA GLN A 70 4.73 -7.83 -3.52
C GLN A 70 6.25 -7.78 -3.71
N ASP A 71 6.78 -6.69 -4.24
CA ASP A 71 8.23 -6.50 -4.42
C ASP A 71 8.97 -6.48 -3.07
N ALA A 72 8.45 -5.75 -2.08
CA ALA A 72 9.00 -5.73 -0.73
C ALA A 72 8.93 -7.11 -0.06
N LEU A 73 7.83 -7.85 -0.24
CA LEU A 73 7.68 -9.22 0.27
C LEU A 73 8.69 -10.18 -0.39
N ASN A 74 8.92 -10.05 -1.70
CA ASN A 74 9.86 -10.88 -2.44
C ASN A 74 11.32 -10.56 -2.08
N GLU A 75 11.65 -9.30 -1.79
CA GLU A 75 12.99 -8.91 -1.36
C GLU A 75 13.32 -9.47 0.05
N GLU A 76 12.35 -9.49 0.96
CA GLU A 76 12.54 -9.99 2.33
C GLU A 76 12.41 -11.52 2.43
N VAL A 77 11.47 -12.11 1.69
CA VAL A 77 11.20 -13.55 1.65
C VAL A 77 11.27 -14.01 0.19
N PRO A 78 12.45 -14.39 -0.32
CA PRO A 78 12.59 -14.80 -1.71
C PRO A 78 11.71 -16.02 -2.03
N GLU A 79 11.23 -16.09 -3.28
CA GLU A 79 10.51 -17.28 -3.75
C GLU A 79 11.45 -18.49 -3.71
N PRO A 80 10.98 -19.65 -3.22
CA PRO A 80 11.78 -20.85 -3.29
C PRO A 80 12.06 -21.16 -4.75
N GLU A 81 13.35 -21.24 -5.10
CA GLU A 81 13.76 -21.59 -6.45
C GLU A 81 13.11 -22.91 -6.85
N LYS A 82 12.51 -22.94 -8.04
CA LYS A 82 11.99 -24.18 -8.60
C LYS A 82 13.16 -25.17 -8.67
N PRO A 83 12.96 -26.43 -8.25
CA PRO A 83 14.04 -27.41 -8.28
C PRO A 83 14.57 -27.53 -9.71
N LEU A 84 15.77 -26.99 -9.95
CA LEU A 84 16.45 -27.05 -11.24
C LEU A 84 16.97 -28.47 -11.43
N LEU A 85 16.15 -29.29 -12.09
CA LEU A 85 16.56 -30.60 -12.55
C LEU A 85 17.49 -30.41 -13.74
N LEU A 86 18.79 -30.22 -13.48
CA LEU A 86 19.79 -30.57 -14.47
C LEU A 86 19.68 -32.09 -14.66
N PRO A 87 19.30 -32.58 -15.86
CA PRO A 87 19.13 -34.00 -16.07
C PRO A 87 20.50 -34.66 -15.85
N GLY A 88 20.61 -35.50 -14.83
CA GLY A 88 21.78 -36.37 -14.68
C GLY A 88 21.97 -37.20 -15.95
N TRP A 89 23.19 -37.68 -16.21
CA TRP A 89 23.52 -38.39 -17.46
C TRP A 89 22.62 -39.61 -17.72
N GLY A 90 21.98 -40.17 -16.68
CA GLY A 90 20.99 -41.26 -16.79
C GLY A 90 19.52 -40.84 -16.96
N GLN A 91 19.16 -39.56 -16.81
CA GLN A 91 17.79 -39.05 -16.96
C GLN A 91 17.33 -38.94 -18.43
N TRP A 92 18.24 -39.08 -19.39
CA TRP A 92 17.87 -39.16 -20.81
C TRP A 92 17.19 -40.48 -21.17
N THR A 93 17.32 -41.50 -20.32
CA THR A 93 16.65 -42.79 -20.49
C THR A 93 15.15 -42.69 -20.22
N ASN A 94 14.35 -43.44 -20.98
CA ASN A 94 12.88 -43.43 -20.87
C ASN A 94 12.37 -43.95 -19.50
N ILE A 95 13.24 -44.64 -18.74
CA ILE A 95 12.93 -45.25 -17.44
C ILE A 95 12.89 -44.19 -16.33
N GLN A 96 13.85 -43.26 -16.32
CA GLN A 96 13.92 -42.20 -15.32
C GLN A 96 12.98 -41.03 -15.65
N LYS A 97 12.68 -40.77 -16.93
CA LYS A 97 11.63 -39.82 -17.34
C LYS A 97 10.25 -40.18 -16.78
N LYS A 98 9.92 -41.48 -16.69
CA LYS A 98 8.67 -41.97 -16.09
C LYS A 98 8.65 -41.87 -14.56
N ARG A 99 9.82 -41.93 -13.90
CA ARG A 99 9.94 -41.81 -12.44
C ARG A 99 9.92 -40.36 -11.95
N GLY A 100 10.34 -39.42 -12.78
CA GLY A 100 10.33 -37.99 -12.44
C GLY A 100 11.39 -37.60 -11.40
N PRO A 101 11.33 -36.36 -10.88
CA PRO A 101 12.21 -35.89 -9.82
C PRO A 101 12.14 -36.78 -8.57
N PRO A 102 13.24 -36.93 -7.84
CA PRO A 102 13.25 -37.69 -6.61
C PRO A 102 12.37 -37.02 -5.54
N SER A 103 11.66 -37.83 -4.76
CA SER A 103 10.68 -37.38 -3.76
C SER A 103 11.25 -36.38 -2.73
N TRP A 104 12.50 -36.59 -2.28
CA TRP A 104 13.17 -35.68 -1.33
C TRP A 104 13.30 -34.25 -1.85
N MET A 105 13.46 -34.08 -3.17
CA MET A 105 13.61 -32.77 -3.79
C MET A 105 12.28 -32.04 -3.91
N LEU A 106 11.22 -32.78 -4.28
CA LEU A 106 9.85 -32.24 -4.25
C LEU A 106 9.46 -31.85 -2.83
N ALA A 107 9.79 -32.70 -1.86
CA ALA A 107 9.54 -32.43 -0.45
C ALA A 107 10.28 -31.17 0.04
N GLU A 108 11.54 -30.97 -0.32
CA GLU A 108 12.29 -29.77 0.06
C GLU A 108 11.64 -28.49 -0.50
N HIS A 109 11.24 -28.51 -1.76
CA HIS A 109 10.54 -27.40 -2.38
C HIS A 109 9.17 -27.12 -1.71
N ASP A 110 8.42 -28.17 -1.36
CA ASP A 110 7.15 -28.03 -0.65
C ASP A 110 7.34 -27.48 0.78
N ILE A 111 8.41 -27.90 1.46
CA ILE A 111 8.80 -27.34 2.77
C ILE A 111 9.16 -25.86 2.63
N ALA A 112 9.91 -25.50 1.59
CA ALA A 112 10.29 -24.12 1.34
C ALA A 112 9.08 -23.22 1.04
N LYS A 113 8.11 -23.72 0.27
CA LYS A 113 6.82 -23.04 0.05
C LYS A 113 6.05 -22.82 1.35
N LYS A 114 5.92 -23.86 2.19
CA LYS A 114 5.25 -23.74 3.49
C LYS A 114 5.95 -22.72 4.39
N LYS A 115 7.28 -22.71 4.42
CA LYS A 115 8.06 -21.71 5.16
C LYS A 115 7.79 -20.29 4.67
N ARG A 116 7.66 -20.07 3.37
CA ARG A 116 7.26 -18.77 2.79
C ARG A 116 5.87 -18.35 3.28
N GLU A 117 4.88 -19.23 3.17
CA GLU A 117 3.51 -18.94 3.63
C GLU A 117 3.46 -18.63 5.13
N GLU A 118 4.20 -19.38 5.94
CA GLU A 118 4.33 -19.09 7.36
C GLU A 118 5.02 -17.75 7.64
N ALA A 119 6.07 -17.43 6.88
CA ALA A 119 6.77 -16.15 7.01
C ALA A 119 5.84 -14.98 6.68
N LEU A 120 5.06 -15.08 5.60
CA LEU A 120 4.05 -14.09 5.22
C LEU A 120 3.02 -13.87 6.32
N LYS A 121 2.57 -14.94 6.99
CA LYS A 121 1.62 -14.85 8.12
C LYS A 121 2.24 -14.30 9.41
N LYS A 122 3.54 -14.48 9.61
CA LYS A 122 4.25 -14.03 10.82
C LYS A 122 4.63 -12.55 10.76
N ARG A 123 4.60 -11.93 9.58
CA ARG A 123 4.90 -10.52 9.42
C ARG A 123 3.93 -9.64 10.22
N LYS A 124 4.43 -8.50 10.69
CA LYS A 124 3.63 -7.55 11.49
C LYS A 124 2.51 -6.89 10.69
N ASP A 125 2.71 -6.72 9.39
CA ASP A 125 1.76 -6.09 8.47
C ASP A 125 0.80 -7.09 7.79
N ALA A 126 0.84 -8.37 8.15
CA ALA A 126 0.02 -9.41 7.51
C ALA A 126 -1.50 -9.15 7.58
N ASN A 127 -1.97 -8.53 8.66
CA ASN A 127 -3.39 -8.20 8.86
C ASN A 127 -3.74 -6.76 8.46
N LEU A 128 -2.80 -6.02 7.86
CA LEU A 128 -2.98 -4.62 7.46
C LEU A 128 -3.03 -4.54 5.92
N ASN A 129 -4.12 -3.97 5.40
CA ASN A 129 -4.34 -3.88 3.96
C ASN A 129 -3.38 -2.88 3.31
N HIS A 130 -3.37 -1.63 3.80
CA HIS A 130 -2.68 -0.49 3.19
C HIS A 130 -1.37 -0.10 3.90
N VAL A 131 -0.69 -1.06 4.54
CA VAL A 131 0.58 -0.80 5.26
C VAL A 131 1.64 -1.80 4.80
N ILE A 132 2.85 -1.28 4.54
CA ILE A 132 4.05 -2.06 4.25
C ILE A 132 5.08 -1.72 5.34
N ILE A 133 5.51 -2.72 6.12
CA ILE A 133 6.53 -2.55 7.17
C ILE A 133 7.80 -3.29 6.74
N SER A 134 8.93 -2.58 6.72
CA SER A 134 10.24 -3.25 6.59
C SER A 134 10.66 -3.88 7.92
N GLU A 135 10.96 -5.18 7.93
CA GLU A 135 11.41 -5.87 9.15
C GLU A 135 12.94 -5.83 9.31
N LYS A 136 13.65 -5.27 8.31
CA LYS A 136 15.10 -5.07 8.30
C LYS A 136 15.53 -4.12 9.43
N ARG A 137 16.51 -4.55 10.24
CA ARG A 137 17.07 -3.72 11.31
C ARG A 137 18.23 -2.86 10.80
N ASP A 138 18.15 -1.55 11.08
CA ASP A 138 19.24 -0.62 10.78
C ASP A 138 20.45 -0.83 11.68
N LYS A 139 21.55 -1.32 11.09
CA LYS A 139 22.82 -1.53 11.79
C LYS A 139 23.45 -0.22 12.28
N LYS A 140 23.27 0.87 11.53
CA LYS A 140 23.85 2.20 11.86
C LYS A 140 23.25 2.79 13.14
N VAL A 141 21.96 2.57 13.38
CA VAL A 141 21.26 3.07 14.57
C VAL A 141 21.55 2.19 15.79
N GLY A 142 22.04 0.96 15.56
CA GLY A 142 22.38 -0.01 16.59
C GLY A 142 23.28 0.53 17.70
N HIS A 143 24.29 1.34 17.36
CA HIS A 143 25.22 1.92 18.34
C HIS A 143 24.55 2.89 19.32
N ARG A 144 23.42 3.52 18.93
CA ARG A 144 22.68 4.45 19.79
C ARG A 144 21.64 3.75 20.68
N ARG A 145 21.45 2.43 20.54
CA ARG A 145 20.51 1.68 21.40
C ARG A 145 21.19 1.35 22.72
N ILE A 146 20.54 1.72 23.82
CA ILE A 146 20.95 1.37 25.17
C ILE A 146 20.66 -0.13 25.37
N SER A 147 21.66 -0.89 25.83
CA SER A 147 21.60 -2.36 25.87
C SER A 147 20.66 -2.92 26.96
N SER A 148 20.52 -2.22 28.09
CA SER A 148 19.60 -2.56 29.18
C SER A 148 19.67 -1.49 30.27
N LEU A 149 18.56 -1.28 30.99
CA LEU A 149 18.56 -0.51 32.23
C LEU A 149 18.98 -1.46 33.38
N THR A 150 20.00 -1.07 34.13
CA THR A 150 20.46 -1.72 35.37
C THR A 150 20.40 -0.69 36.48
#